data_AF-A0A9E1PRD2-F1
#
_entry.id   AF-A0A9E1PRD2-F1
#
_cell.length_a   1.000
_cell.length_b   1.000
_cell.length_c   1.000
_cell.angle_alpha   90.00
_cell.angle_beta   90.00
_cell.angle_gamma   90.00
#
_symmetry.space_group_name_H-M   'P 1'
#
loop_
_entity.id
_entity.type
_entity.pdbx_description
1 polymer ?
#
loop_
_entity_poly.entity_id
_entity_poly.type
_entity_poly.pdbx_seq_one_letter_code
_entity_poly.pdbx_strand_id
1 'polypeptide(L)'
;ISSKYSNADLGRRNLEILAAATLETTLLRENQPAPNPDYVAAMEELSAHALTAYRSLVYETDGFDEYFWSSTVINEIATLHIGSRPPSRKKTRRIEDLRAIPWVFSWAQCRLMLPGWYGFGSAVDQWLTANPDKGMPFLQELYREWPFFKAQLSNMDMVLSKSSIAIARRYSELVPDEELRERIFERIRAEWQRSIDYLLEISGHEKLLHDNPLLDRSIQNRFPYLDPLNHMQVELMKKYRQQLENRKVLRGIQLTINGISAGLRNSG
;
A
#
# COMPACT_ATOMS: atom_id res chain seq x y z
N ILE A 1 -10.77 14.24 -0.59
CA ILE A 1 -11.63 15.45 -0.48
C ILE A 1 -13.09 15.09 -0.64
N SER A 2 -13.55 14.62 -1.81
CA SER A 2 -14.96 14.25 -2.03
C SER A 2 -15.53 13.36 -0.92
N SER A 3 -14.85 12.27 -0.53
CA SER A 3 -15.33 11.37 0.55
C SER A 3 -15.51 12.02 1.93
N LYS A 4 -14.91 13.19 2.17
CA LYS A 4 -14.96 13.91 3.46
C LYS A 4 -15.81 15.18 3.40
N TYR A 5 -16.01 15.77 2.23
CA TYR A 5 -16.56 17.12 2.08
C TYR A 5 -17.51 17.29 0.88
N SER A 6 -17.98 16.20 0.24
CA SER A 6 -18.86 16.31 -0.93
C SER A 6 -20.27 16.83 -0.62
N ASN A 7 -20.69 16.77 0.64
CA ASN A 7 -21.95 17.35 1.11
C ASN A 7 -21.78 17.88 2.54
N ALA A 8 -22.77 18.67 2.99
CA ALA A 8 -22.75 19.34 4.28
C ALA A 8 -22.67 18.35 5.46
N ASP A 9 -23.39 17.22 5.39
CA ASP A 9 -23.42 16.23 6.47
C ASP A 9 -22.06 15.53 6.67
N LEU A 10 -21.43 15.11 5.56
CA LEU A 10 -20.09 14.53 5.59
C LEU A 10 -19.06 15.56 6.07
N GLY A 11 -19.16 16.80 5.58
CA GLY A 11 -18.29 17.89 5.99
C GLY A 11 -18.38 18.15 7.50
N ARG A 12 -19.61 18.28 8.02
CA ARG A 12 -19.89 18.47 9.45
C ARG A 12 -19.31 17.33 10.27
N ARG A 13 -19.62 16.08 9.91
CA ARG A 13 -19.12 14.89 10.63
C ARG A 13 -17.59 14.84 10.65
N ASN A 14 -16.93 15.13 9.53
CA ASN A 14 -15.47 15.11 9.49
C ASN A 14 -14.86 16.24 10.33
N LEU A 15 -15.43 17.45 10.33
CA LEU A 15 -14.99 18.54 11.19
C LEU A 15 -15.23 18.26 12.67
N GLU A 16 -16.36 17.65 13.01
CA GLU A 16 -16.69 17.23 14.38
C GLU A 16 -15.68 16.20 14.91
N ILE A 17 -15.34 15.18 14.12
CA ILE A 17 -14.30 14.20 14.48
C ILE A 17 -12.95 14.88 14.70
N LEU A 18 -12.56 15.80 13.82
CA LEU A 18 -11.30 16.53 13.96
C LEU A 18 -11.28 17.38 15.24
N ALA A 19 -12.34 18.15 15.50
CA ALA A 19 -12.44 18.98 16.69
C ALA A 19 -12.43 18.13 17.97
N ALA A 20 -13.23 17.05 18.02
CA ALA A 20 -13.28 16.15 19.16
C ALA A 20 -11.92 15.51 19.44
N ALA A 21 -11.27 14.94 18.42
CA ALA A 21 -9.96 14.31 18.58
C ALA A 21 -8.88 15.30 19.02
N THR A 22 -8.89 16.53 18.50
CA THR A 22 -7.96 17.59 18.93
C THR A 22 -8.20 17.96 20.39
N LEU A 23 -9.46 18.18 20.79
CA LEU A 23 -9.81 18.51 22.18
C LEU A 23 -9.42 17.38 23.14
N GLU A 24 -9.78 16.13 22.84
CA GLU A 24 -9.40 14.95 23.63
C GLU A 24 -7.88 14.81 23.74
N THR A 25 -7.16 14.90 22.62
CA THR A 25 -5.69 14.78 22.62
C THR A 25 -5.02 15.92 23.38
N THR A 26 -5.58 17.13 23.35
CA THR A 26 -4.98 18.31 24.01
C THR A 26 -5.28 18.34 25.50
N LEU A 27 -6.52 18.02 25.89
CA LEU A 27 -7.01 18.20 27.25
C LEU A 27 -6.93 16.94 28.11
N LEU A 28 -6.89 15.74 27.50
CA LEU A 28 -6.92 14.47 28.23
C LEU A 28 -5.58 13.73 28.23
N ARG A 29 -4.57 14.17 27.46
CA ARG A 29 -3.26 13.51 27.39
C ARG A 29 -2.23 13.93 28.44
N GLU A 30 -2.45 14.99 29.21
CA GLU A 30 -1.44 15.51 30.16
C GLU A 30 -0.94 14.46 31.18
N ASN A 31 -1.63 13.32 31.33
CA ASN A 31 -1.27 12.25 32.25
C ASN A 31 -0.97 10.88 31.60
N GLN A 32 -0.73 10.80 30.28
CA GLN A 32 -0.30 9.53 29.68
C GLN A 32 1.19 9.29 29.98
N PRO A 33 1.56 8.15 30.59
CA PRO A 33 2.97 7.83 30.81
C PRO A 33 3.71 7.73 29.48
N ALA A 34 5.01 8.01 29.50
CA ALA A 34 5.88 7.76 28.36
C ALA A 34 5.73 6.30 27.89
N PRO A 35 5.83 6.02 26.57
CA PRO A 35 5.75 4.65 26.08
C PRO A 35 6.81 3.79 26.77
N ASN A 36 6.44 2.54 27.08
CA ASN A 36 7.35 1.57 27.67
C ASN A 36 8.66 1.52 26.84
N PRO A 37 9.85 1.73 27.45
CA PRO A 37 11.13 1.68 26.74
C PRO A 37 11.33 0.39 25.93
N ASP A 38 10.83 -0.74 26.42
CA ASP A 38 10.88 -2.02 25.69
C ASP A 38 10.08 -1.99 24.38
N TYR A 39 8.95 -1.27 24.35
CA TYR A 39 8.13 -1.14 23.14
C TYR A 39 8.84 -0.26 22.10
N VAL A 40 9.52 0.79 22.56
CA VAL A 40 10.31 1.67 21.69
C VAL A 40 11.49 0.91 21.09
N ALA A 41 12.25 0.19 21.91
CA ALA A 41 13.38 -0.62 21.47
C ALA A 41 12.95 -1.68 20.42
N ALA A 42 11.85 -2.39 20.68
CA ALA A 42 11.32 -3.35 19.71
C ALA A 42 10.89 -2.69 18.39
N MET A 43 10.29 -1.49 18.44
CA MET A 43 9.93 -0.75 17.23
C MET A 43 11.14 -0.23 16.46
N GLU A 44 12.24 0.12 17.13
CA GLU A 44 13.49 0.50 16.46
C GLU A 44 14.07 -0.69 15.68
N GLU A 45 14.10 -1.88 16.28
CA GLU A 45 14.53 -3.12 15.62
C GLU A 45 13.62 -3.47 14.44
N LEU A 46 12.29 -3.52 14.65
CA LEU A 46 11.31 -3.78 13.59
C LEU A 46 11.46 -2.79 12.43
N SER A 47 11.63 -1.51 12.72
CA SER A 47 11.85 -0.46 11.72
C SER A 47 13.14 -0.69 10.91
N ALA A 48 14.24 -1.05 11.59
CA ALA A 48 15.52 -1.34 10.93
C ALA A 48 15.44 -2.58 10.01
N HIS A 49 14.77 -3.65 10.47
CA HIS A 49 14.55 -4.85 9.67
C HIS A 49 13.64 -4.56 8.46
N ALA A 50 12.55 -3.81 8.65
CA ALA A 50 11.63 -3.44 7.57
C ALA A 50 12.32 -2.57 6.52
N LEU A 51 13.13 -1.59 6.95
CA LEU A 51 13.91 -0.74 6.05
C LEU A 51 14.91 -1.56 5.23
N THR A 52 15.62 -2.49 5.87
CA THR A 52 16.55 -3.40 5.18
C THR A 52 15.81 -4.26 4.14
N ALA A 53 14.70 -4.88 4.51
CA ALA A 53 13.91 -5.70 3.59
C ALA A 53 13.37 -4.88 2.39
N TYR A 54 12.85 -3.68 2.64
CA TYR A 54 12.37 -2.78 1.60
C TYR A 54 13.50 -2.36 0.66
N ARG A 55 14.65 -1.93 1.20
CA ARG A 55 15.80 -1.52 0.38
C ARG A 55 16.37 -2.67 -0.43
N SER A 56 16.41 -3.86 0.16
CA SER A 56 16.85 -5.07 -0.51
C SER A 56 15.99 -5.41 -1.74
N LEU A 57 14.68 -5.17 -1.69
CA LEU A 57 13.83 -5.29 -2.87
C LEU A 57 14.04 -4.13 -3.85
N VAL A 58 13.94 -2.89 -3.37
CA VAL A 58 13.76 -1.73 -4.25
C VAL A 58 15.05 -1.23 -4.88
N TYR A 59 16.18 -1.33 -4.17
CA TYR A 59 17.45 -0.74 -4.57
C TYR A 59 18.55 -1.76 -4.84
N GLU A 60 18.47 -2.94 -4.24
CA GLU A 60 19.53 -3.97 -4.32
C GLU A 60 19.13 -5.17 -5.18
N THR A 61 17.87 -5.25 -5.62
CA THR A 61 17.43 -6.29 -6.55
C THR A 61 17.68 -5.85 -7.98
N ASP A 62 18.58 -6.55 -8.67
CA ASP A 62 18.85 -6.33 -10.08
C ASP A 62 17.57 -6.47 -10.92
N GLY A 63 17.33 -5.46 -11.77
CA GLY A 63 16.17 -5.37 -12.66
C GLY A 63 14.87 -4.92 -11.98
N PHE A 64 14.89 -4.50 -10.71
CA PHE A 64 13.67 -4.04 -10.04
C PHE A 64 13.06 -2.78 -10.68
N ASP A 65 13.89 -1.87 -11.19
CA ASP A 65 13.42 -0.73 -11.96
C ASP A 65 12.71 -1.20 -13.24
N GLU A 66 13.32 -2.07 -14.04
CA GLU A 66 12.69 -2.64 -15.24
C GLU A 66 11.34 -3.30 -14.92
N TYR A 67 11.29 -4.10 -13.84
CA TYR A 67 10.05 -4.69 -13.35
C TYR A 67 9.02 -3.62 -12.99
N PHE A 68 9.39 -2.58 -12.24
CA PHE A 68 8.48 -1.51 -11.84
C PHE A 68 7.94 -0.72 -13.05
N TRP A 69 8.81 -0.33 -13.98
CA TRP A 69 8.43 0.43 -15.17
C TRP A 69 7.54 -0.38 -16.12
N SER A 70 7.70 -1.71 -16.14
CA SER A 70 6.94 -2.60 -17.02
C SER A 70 5.66 -3.13 -16.35
N SER A 71 5.66 -3.44 -15.06
CA SER A 71 4.47 -3.97 -14.38
C SER A 71 3.47 -2.91 -13.94
N THR A 72 3.86 -1.63 -13.89
CA THR A 72 2.98 -0.56 -13.42
C THR A 72 2.61 0.43 -14.53
N VAL A 73 1.73 1.38 -14.19
CA VAL A 73 1.23 2.41 -15.12
C VAL A 73 2.08 3.70 -15.09
N ILE A 74 3.32 3.64 -14.60
CA ILE A 74 4.17 4.83 -14.38
C ILE A 74 4.41 5.65 -15.66
N ASN A 75 4.59 4.97 -16.80
CA ASN A 75 4.76 5.64 -18.10
C ASN A 75 3.48 6.39 -18.50
N GLU A 76 2.33 5.75 -18.28
CA GLU A 76 1.03 6.26 -18.67
C GLU A 76 0.55 7.38 -17.75
N ILE A 77 0.94 7.40 -16.47
CA ILE A 77 0.69 8.52 -15.54
C ILE A 77 1.31 9.82 -16.07
N ALA A 78 2.49 9.76 -16.69
CA ALA A 78 3.13 10.96 -17.26
C ALA A 78 2.29 11.61 -18.38
N THR A 79 1.41 10.84 -19.03
CA THR A 79 0.49 11.33 -20.07
C THR A 79 -0.79 11.94 -19.49
N LEU A 80 -1.05 11.75 -18.20
CA LEU A 80 -2.21 12.32 -17.52
C LEU A 80 -1.91 13.77 -17.17
N HIS A 81 -2.78 14.68 -17.62
CA HIS A 81 -2.79 16.08 -17.20
C HIS A 81 -3.36 16.24 -15.76
N ILE A 82 -3.04 15.32 -14.84
CA ILE A 82 -3.61 15.24 -13.49
C ILE A 82 -2.74 15.98 -12.46
N GLY A 83 -1.47 16.22 -12.76
CA GLY A 83 -0.56 16.95 -11.87
C GLY A 83 0.06 18.17 -12.55
N SER A 84 0.21 19.27 -11.82
CA SER A 84 0.95 20.46 -12.28
C SER A 84 2.46 20.24 -12.39
N ARG A 85 2.96 19.11 -11.88
CA ARG A 85 4.39 18.82 -11.77
C ARG A 85 4.73 17.46 -12.39
N PRO A 86 5.93 17.30 -12.99
CA PRO A 86 6.34 16.04 -13.62
C PRO A 86 6.46 14.88 -12.61
N PRO A 87 6.28 13.63 -13.02
CA PRO A 87 6.35 12.48 -12.11
C PRO A 87 7.76 12.22 -11.56
N SER A 88 8.80 12.58 -12.31
CA SER A 88 10.20 12.47 -11.89
C SER A 88 10.87 13.84 -11.74
N ARG A 89 11.88 13.93 -10.86
CA ARG A 89 12.74 15.11 -10.69
C ARG A 89 13.76 15.23 -11.83
N LYS A 90 14.18 14.10 -12.41
CA LYS A 90 15.13 14.02 -13.53
C LYS A 90 14.56 13.17 -14.66
N LYS A 91 15.07 13.32 -15.88
CA LYS A 91 14.68 12.46 -17.02
C LYS A 91 15.41 11.11 -16.99
N THR A 92 15.29 10.38 -15.89
CA THR A 92 15.92 9.08 -15.62
C THR A 92 14.85 8.05 -15.25
N ARG A 93 15.18 6.77 -15.37
CA ARG A 93 14.33 5.65 -14.90
C ARG A 93 14.64 5.21 -13.47
N ARG A 94 15.54 5.90 -12.77
CA ARG A 94 15.91 5.53 -11.40
C ARG A 94 14.77 5.83 -10.43
N ILE A 95 14.48 4.89 -9.54
CA ILE A 95 13.39 5.01 -8.57
C ILE A 95 13.60 6.18 -7.60
N GLU A 96 14.85 6.46 -7.21
CA GLU A 96 15.22 7.58 -6.35
C GLU A 96 14.89 8.98 -6.92
N ASP A 97 14.74 9.09 -8.25
CA ASP A 97 14.37 10.35 -8.91
C ASP A 97 12.84 10.52 -8.97
N LEU A 98 12.05 9.47 -8.68
CA LEU A 98 10.59 9.52 -8.65
C LEU A 98 10.09 10.30 -7.44
N ARG A 99 8.94 10.95 -7.61
CA ARG A 99 8.21 11.57 -6.50
C ARG A 99 7.31 10.54 -5.80
N ALA A 100 7.02 10.81 -4.52
CA ALA A 100 6.21 9.92 -3.69
C ALA A 100 4.82 9.63 -4.28
N ILE A 101 4.13 10.64 -4.84
CA ILE A 101 2.79 10.45 -5.42
C ILE A 101 2.83 9.44 -6.59
N PRO A 102 3.64 9.62 -7.65
CA PRO A 102 3.79 8.63 -8.71
C PRO A 102 4.20 7.24 -8.22
N TRP A 103 5.07 7.14 -7.21
CA TRP A 103 5.50 5.87 -6.63
C TRP A 103 4.31 5.12 -6.01
N VAL A 104 3.62 5.73 -5.03
CA VAL A 104 2.48 5.13 -4.35
C VAL A 104 1.33 4.85 -5.32
N PHE A 105 1.06 5.80 -6.21
CA PHE A 105 -0.05 5.69 -7.16
C PHE A 105 0.14 4.55 -8.16
N SER A 106 1.37 4.32 -8.64
CA SER A 106 1.68 3.22 -9.57
C SER A 106 1.40 1.84 -8.95
N TRP A 107 1.77 1.65 -7.68
CA TRP A 107 1.50 0.40 -6.96
C TRP A 107 0.03 0.23 -6.58
N ALA A 108 -0.69 1.31 -6.32
CA ALA A 108 -2.12 1.25 -6.06
C ALA A 108 -2.90 0.80 -7.30
N GLN A 109 -2.51 1.27 -8.49
CA GLN A 109 -3.15 0.92 -9.76
C GLN A 109 -3.07 -0.58 -10.07
N CYS A 110 -1.95 -1.22 -9.78
CA CYS A 110 -1.78 -2.67 -9.94
C CYS A 110 -2.24 -3.52 -8.72
N ARG A 111 -2.98 -2.91 -7.77
CA ARG A 111 -3.55 -3.59 -6.59
C ARG A 111 -2.52 -4.25 -5.67
N LEU A 112 -1.29 -3.75 -5.65
CA LEU A 112 -0.28 -4.15 -4.67
C LEU A 112 -0.21 -3.20 -3.48
N MET A 113 -0.26 -1.88 -3.72
CA MET A 113 -0.05 -0.86 -2.68
C MET A 113 1.24 -1.08 -1.88
N LEU A 114 2.29 -1.58 -2.54
CA LEU A 114 3.57 -2.03 -1.99
C LEU A 114 4.12 -1.14 -0.85
N PRO A 115 4.14 0.21 -0.97
CA PRO A 115 4.74 1.07 0.05
C PRO A 115 4.00 1.08 1.40
N GLY A 116 2.76 0.58 1.45
CA GLY A 116 1.95 0.58 2.67
C GLY A 116 2.16 -0.63 3.59
N TRP A 117 2.94 -1.64 3.18
CA TRP A 117 3.10 -2.89 3.94
C TRP A 117 4.41 -3.66 3.69
N TYR A 118 5.11 -3.41 2.58
CA TYR A 118 6.27 -4.23 2.23
C TYR A 118 7.43 -4.04 3.23
N GLY A 119 7.97 -5.16 3.71
CA GLY A 119 9.02 -5.19 4.72
C GLY A 119 8.49 -5.54 6.12
N PHE A 120 7.18 -5.41 6.37
CA PHE A 120 6.60 -5.74 7.67
C PHE A 120 6.73 -7.23 8.01
N GLY A 121 6.33 -8.13 7.11
CA GLY A 121 6.40 -9.57 7.35
C GLY A 121 7.84 -10.03 7.59
N SER A 122 8.79 -9.56 6.78
CA SER A 122 10.22 -9.81 6.97
C SER A 122 10.75 -9.24 8.29
N ALA A 123 10.25 -8.08 8.73
CA ALA A 123 10.67 -7.47 9.98
C ALA A 123 10.20 -8.25 11.20
N VAL A 124 8.94 -8.68 11.20
CA VAL A 124 8.39 -9.50 12.29
C VAL A 124 9.13 -10.83 12.38
N ASP A 125 9.35 -11.52 11.25
CA ASP A 125 10.08 -12.79 11.18
C ASP A 125 11.50 -12.68 11.78
N GLN A 126 12.24 -11.65 11.39
CA GLN A 126 13.59 -11.38 11.91
C GLN A 126 13.56 -11.02 13.40
N TRP A 127 12.60 -10.19 13.82
CA TRP A 127 12.47 -9.78 15.21
C TRP A 127 12.15 -10.96 16.13
N LEU A 128 11.23 -11.84 15.71
CA LEU A 128 10.89 -13.07 16.44
C LEU A 128 12.08 -14.02 16.56
N THR A 129 12.88 -14.13 15.50
CA THR A 129 14.11 -14.94 15.51
C THR A 129 15.17 -14.38 16.46
N ALA A 130 15.31 -13.05 16.50
CA ALA A 130 16.27 -12.36 17.36
C ALA A 130 15.83 -12.30 18.84
N ASN A 131 14.53 -12.36 19.11
CA ASN A 131 13.95 -12.20 20.44
C ASN A 131 13.09 -13.42 20.86
N PRO A 132 13.67 -14.64 20.93
CA PRO A 132 12.91 -15.87 21.20
C PRO A 132 12.23 -15.88 22.58
N ASP A 133 12.78 -15.16 23.56
CA ASP A 133 12.24 -15.09 24.92
C ASP A 133 10.97 -14.22 25.02
N LYS A 134 10.85 -13.18 24.16
CA LYS A 134 9.67 -12.30 24.09
C LYS A 134 8.64 -12.84 23.10
N GLY A 135 9.09 -13.12 21.87
CA GLY A 135 8.30 -13.75 20.81
C GLY A 135 6.98 -13.04 20.47
N MET A 136 6.06 -13.79 19.88
CA MET A 136 4.75 -13.29 19.46
C MET A 136 3.90 -12.68 20.59
N PRO A 137 3.88 -13.24 21.83
CA PRO A 137 3.10 -12.67 22.93
C PRO A 137 3.43 -11.19 23.22
N PHE A 138 4.70 -10.80 23.08
CA PHE A 138 5.10 -9.41 23.27
C PHE A 138 4.56 -8.50 22.15
N LEU A 139 4.57 -8.93 20.89
CA LEU A 139 3.98 -8.15 19.80
C LEU A 139 2.46 -8.01 19.94
N GLN A 140 1.78 -9.06 20.43
CA GLN A 140 0.37 -9.00 20.78
C GLN A 140 0.10 -8.02 21.94
N GLU A 141 0.99 -7.97 22.93
CA GLU A 141 0.94 -6.98 24.00
C GLU A 141 1.09 -5.54 23.44
N LEU A 142 2.09 -5.29 22.59
CA LEU A 142 2.25 -3.99 21.91
C LEU A 142 0.96 -3.57 21.19
N TYR A 143 0.29 -4.52 20.52
CA TYR A 143 -0.96 -4.25 19.79
C TYR A 143 -2.12 -3.89 20.72
N ARG A 144 -2.24 -4.55 21.88
CA ARG A 144 -3.29 -4.27 22.87
C ARG A 144 -3.04 -2.96 23.63
N GLU A 145 -1.81 -2.76 24.09
CA GLU A 145 -1.48 -1.75 25.08
C GLU A 145 -0.95 -0.45 24.47
N TRP A 146 -0.41 -0.46 23.25
CA TRP A 146 0.18 0.73 22.64
C TRP A 146 -0.64 1.27 21.46
N PRO A 147 -1.39 2.38 21.64
CA PRO A 147 -2.25 2.94 20.59
C PRO A 147 -1.52 3.30 19.29
N PHE A 148 -0.23 3.66 19.35
CA PHE A 148 0.58 3.94 18.17
C PHE A 148 0.76 2.70 17.30
N PHE A 149 1.17 1.57 17.89
CA PHE A 149 1.38 0.32 17.16
C PHE A 149 0.05 -0.21 16.60
N LYS A 150 -1.02 -0.16 17.41
CA LYS A 150 -2.38 -0.49 16.97
C LYS A 150 -2.83 0.32 15.75
N ALA A 151 -2.62 1.65 15.78
CA ALA A 151 -2.97 2.52 14.67
C ALA A 151 -2.15 2.22 13.41
N GLN A 152 -0.85 1.93 13.56
CA GLN A 152 0.02 1.58 12.44
C GLN A 152 -0.43 0.27 11.76
N LEU A 153 -0.73 -0.77 12.55
CA LEU A 153 -1.26 -2.03 12.03
C LEU A 153 -2.65 -1.89 11.44
N SER A 154 -3.53 -1.07 12.02
CA SER A 154 -4.87 -0.80 11.47
C SER A 154 -4.81 -0.08 10.11
N ASN A 155 -3.86 0.83 9.91
CA ASN A 155 -3.64 1.46 8.61
C ASN A 155 -3.17 0.43 7.56
N MET A 156 -2.23 -0.45 7.95
CA MET A 156 -1.74 -1.51 7.07
C MET A 156 -2.82 -2.54 6.74
N ASP A 157 -3.63 -2.96 7.70
CA ASP A 157 -4.81 -3.82 7.54
C ASP A 157 -5.75 -3.26 6.45
N MET A 158 -6.10 -1.97 6.57
CA MET A 158 -6.90 -1.29 5.55
C MET A 158 -6.22 -1.29 4.17
N VAL A 159 -4.91 -1.08 4.08
CA VAL A 159 -4.21 -1.08 2.78
C VAL A 159 -4.20 -2.49 2.18
N LEU A 160 -3.82 -3.50 2.95
CA LEU A 160 -3.80 -4.91 2.53
C LEU A 160 -5.19 -5.39 2.11
N SER A 161 -6.26 -4.96 2.79
CA SER A 161 -7.64 -5.33 2.43
C SER A 161 -8.06 -4.92 1.01
N LYS A 162 -7.36 -3.94 0.40
CA LYS A 162 -7.64 -3.45 -0.96
C LYS A 162 -6.77 -4.11 -2.03
N SER A 163 -5.72 -4.83 -1.60
CA SER A 163 -4.78 -5.50 -2.49
C SER A 163 -5.41 -6.72 -3.16
N SER A 164 -4.84 -7.15 -4.28
CA SER A 164 -5.23 -8.36 -4.99
C SER A 164 -4.03 -8.94 -5.72
N ILE A 165 -3.47 -10.04 -5.19
CA ILE A 165 -2.35 -10.77 -5.80
C ILE A 165 -2.73 -11.32 -7.18
N ALA A 166 -3.98 -11.74 -7.37
CA ALA A 166 -4.47 -12.22 -8.67
C ALA A 166 -4.44 -11.13 -9.74
N ILE A 167 -4.85 -9.89 -9.39
CA ILE A 167 -4.75 -8.75 -10.31
C ILE A 167 -3.28 -8.37 -10.50
N ALA A 168 -2.52 -8.25 -9.42
CA ALA A 168 -1.09 -7.92 -9.48
C ALA A 168 -0.32 -8.87 -10.41
N ARG A 169 -0.66 -10.17 -10.41
CA ARG A 169 -0.09 -11.17 -11.32
C ARG A 169 -0.31 -10.77 -12.79
N ARG A 170 -1.53 -10.36 -13.16
CA ARG A 170 -1.84 -9.90 -14.53
C ARG A 170 -1.04 -8.67 -14.95
N TYR A 171 -0.76 -7.77 -14.02
CA TYR A 171 0.13 -6.63 -14.27
C TYR A 171 1.59 -7.07 -14.41
N SER A 172 2.04 -8.04 -13.61
CA SER A 172 3.39 -8.60 -13.75
C SER A 172 3.63 -9.24 -15.12
N GLU A 173 2.59 -9.82 -15.76
CA GLU A 173 2.65 -10.39 -17.12
C GLU A 173 2.98 -9.35 -18.20
N LEU A 174 2.97 -8.05 -17.88
CA LEU A 174 3.44 -6.98 -18.78
C LEU A 174 4.97 -6.88 -18.85
N VAL A 175 5.68 -7.49 -17.90
CA VAL A 175 7.14 -7.59 -17.90
C VAL A 175 7.54 -8.64 -18.95
N PRO A 176 8.30 -8.29 -20.00
CA PRO A 176 8.65 -9.22 -21.07
C PRO A 176 9.58 -10.34 -20.63
N ASP A 177 10.53 -10.02 -19.76
CA ASP A 177 11.45 -11.00 -19.17
C ASP A 177 10.71 -11.83 -18.10
N GLU A 178 10.48 -13.10 -18.42
CA GLU A 178 9.78 -14.06 -17.56
C GLU A 178 10.58 -14.40 -16.30
N GLU A 179 11.90 -14.55 -16.39
CA GLU A 179 12.73 -14.88 -15.22
C GLU A 179 12.75 -13.72 -14.23
N LEU A 180 12.94 -12.49 -14.73
CA LEU A 180 12.85 -11.27 -13.92
C LEU A 180 11.47 -11.14 -13.27
N ARG A 181 10.41 -11.36 -14.06
CA ARG A 181 9.02 -11.30 -13.59
C ARG A 181 8.77 -12.27 -12.45
N GLU A 182 9.06 -13.56 -12.64
CA GLU A 182 8.80 -14.58 -11.62
C GLU A 182 9.60 -14.31 -10.35
N ARG A 183 10.89 -13.99 -10.47
CA ARG A 183 11.77 -13.75 -9.32
C ARG A 183 11.26 -12.60 -8.44
N ILE A 184 10.89 -11.48 -9.03
CA ILE A 184 10.43 -10.30 -8.27
C ILE A 184 8.99 -10.49 -7.78
N PHE A 185 8.09 -10.99 -8.64
CA PHE A 185 6.69 -11.17 -8.27
C PHE A 185 6.53 -12.16 -7.12
N GLU A 186 7.25 -13.29 -7.15
CA GLU A 186 7.18 -14.28 -6.07
C GLU A 186 7.74 -13.75 -4.75
N ARG A 187 8.80 -12.94 -4.80
CA ARG A 187 9.30 -12.25 -3.61
C ARG A 187 8.26 -11.30 -3.01
N ILE A 188 7.58 -10.52 -3.84
CA ILE A 188 6.48 -9.62 -3.42
C ILE A 188 5.30 -10.43 -2.86
N ARG A 189 4.91 -11.51 -3.53
CA ARG A 189 3.81 -12.39 -3.09
C ARG A 189 4.09 -13.06 -1.75
N ALA A 190 5.31 -13.55 -1.55
CA ALA A 190 5.72 -14.17 -0.30
C ALA A 190 5.73 -13.16 0.86
N GLU A 191 6.23 -11.94 0.64
CA GLU A 191 6.15 -10.88 1.64
C GLU A 191 4.70 -10.48 1.94
N TRP A 192 3.85 -10.39 0.92
CA TRP A 192 2.43 -10.07 1.08
C TRP A 192 1.72 -11.07 1.99
N GLN A 193 1.94 -12.37 1.75
CA GLN A 193 1.35 -13.43 2.56
C GLN A 193 1.85 -13.36 4.01
N ARG A 194 3.18 -13.28 4.20
CA ARG A 194 3.78 -13.16 5.55
C ARG A 194 3.26 -11.95 6.30
N SER A 195 3.13 -10.80 5.62
CA SER A 195 2.61 -9.58 6.24
C SER A 195 1.16 -9.75 6.71
N ILE A 196 0.31 -10.45 5.95
CA ILE A 196 -1.06 -10.76 6.37
C ILE A 196 -1.05 -11.73 7.55
N ASP A 197 -0.29 -12.82 7.45
CA ASP A 197 -0.26 -13.86 8.48
C ASP A 197 0.16 -13.27 9.84
N TYR A 198 1.27 -12.53 9.88
CA TYR A 198 1.71 -11.88 11.12
C TYR A 198 0.78 -10.77 11.59
N LEU A 199 0.17 -10.00 10.69
CA LEU A 199 -0.80 -8.98 11.09
C LEU A 199 -2.00 -9.62 11.81
N LEU A 200 -2.51 -10.73 11.27
CA LEU A 200 -3.63 -11.47 11.87
C LEU A 200 -3.22 -12.14 13.17
N GLU A 201 -2.03 -12.72 13.26
CA GLU A 201 -1.52 -13.35 14.47
C GLU A 201 -1.28 -12.34 15.60
N ILE A 202 -0.70 -11.18 15.29
CA ILE A 202 -0.46 -10.09 16.25
C ILE A 202 -1.78 -9.48 16.73
N SER A 203 -2.75 -9.30 15.83
CA SER A 203 -4.05 -8.73 16.19
C SER A 203 -5.01 -9.72 16.83
N GLY A 204 -4.79 -11.02 16.65
CA GLY A 204 -5.73 -12.07 17.04
C GLY A 204 -6.99 -12.13 16.16
N HIS A 205 -6.94 -11.55 14.96
CA HIS A 205 -8.08 -11.47 14.05
C HIS A 205 -8.10 -12.65 13.07
N GLU A 206 -9.31 -13.11 12.73
CA GLU A 206 -9.48 -14.19 11.73
C GLU A 206 -9.35 -13.72 10.28
N LYS A 207 -9.53 -12.41 10.03
CA LYS A 207 -9.47 -11.81 8.70
C LYS A 207 -9.13 -10.32 8.77
N LEU A 208 -8.67 -9.77 7.64
CA LEU A 208 -8.48 -8.34 7.49
C LEU A 208 -9.80 -7.58 7.73
N LEU A 209 -9.69 -6.37 8.29
CA LEU A 209 -10.83 -5.52 8.65
C LEU A 209 -11.85 -6.17 9.62
N HIS A 210 -11.43 -7.13 10.45
CA HIS A 210 -12.28 -7.77 11.46
C HIS A 210 -13.05 -6.73 12.30
N ASP A 211 -12.35 -5.72 12.81
CA ASP A 211 -12.92 -4.66 13.68
C ASP A 211 -13.72 -3.59 12.93
N ASN A 212 -13.76 -3.63 11.59
CA ASN A 212 -14.45 -2.63 10.79
C ASN A 212 -15.30 -3.25 9.65
N PRO A 213 -16.36 -4.00 10.01
CA PRO A 213 -17.20 -4.70 9.04
C PRO A 213 -17.93 -3.76 8.06
N LEU A 214 -18.17 -2.50 8.45
CA LEU A 214 -18.74 -1.48 7.57
C LEU A 214 -17.75 -1.08 6.47
N LEU A 215 -16.47 -0.89 6.82
CA LEU A 215 -15.42 -0.60 5.86
C LEU A 215 -15.16 -1.80 4.95
N ASP A 216 -15.10 -3.02 5.50
CA ASP A 216 -14.98 -4.27 4.74
C ASP A 216 -16.07 -4.34 3.67
N ARG A 217 -17.35 -4.29 4.07
CA ARG A 217 -18.49 -4.28 3.14
C ARG A 217 -18.39 -3.16 2.10
N SER A 218 -17.98 -1.97 2.52
CA SER A 218 -17.83 -0.82 1.61
C SER A 218 -16.74 -1.04 0.56
N ILE A 219 -15.67 -1.76 0.89
CA ILE A 219 -14.58 -2.10 -0.02
C ILE A 219 -15.02 -3.24 -0.94
N GLN A 220 -15.60 -4.32 -0.40
CA GLN A 220 -16.09 -5.47 -1.18
C GLN A 220 -17.09 -5.03 -2.25
N ASN A 221 -18.00 -4.11 -1.93
CA ASN A 221 -18.98 -3.57 -2.88
C ASN A 221 -18.35 -2.82 -4.08
N ARG A 222 -17.08 -2.44 -4.00
CA ARG A 222 -16.37 -1.74 -5.08
C ARG A 222 -15.61 -2.70 -6.00
N PHE A 223 -15.22 -3.88 -5.52
CA PHE A 223 -14.41 -4.83 -6.31
C PHE A 223 -15.06 -5.27 -7.63
N PRO A 224 -16.37 -5.57 -7.70
CA PRO A 224 -17.03 -5.89 -8.96
C PRO A 224 -16.92 -4.78 -10.03
N TYR A 225 -16.69 -3.53 -9.62
CA TYR A 225 -16.48 -2.40 -10.52
C TYR A 225 -14.99 -2.13 -10.80
N LEU A 226 -14.10 -2.45 -9.85
CA LEU A 226 -12.66 -2.20 -9.97
C LEU A 226 -11.97 -3.28 -10.79
N ASP A 227 -12.30 -4.55 -10.56
CA ASP A 227 -11.56 -5.66 -11.14
C ASP A 227 -11.68 -5.69 -12.68
N PRO A 228 -12.86 -5.44 -13.30
CA PRO A 228 -12.94 -5.29 -14.76
C PRO A 228 -12.10 -4.13 -15.30
N LEU A 229 -12.02 -3.01 -14.57
CA LEU A 229 -11.18 -1.87 -14.98
C LEU A 229 -9.70 -2.22 -14.93
N ASN A 230 -9.27 -2.99 -13.93
CA ASN A 230 -7.90 -3.49 -13.83
C ASN A 230 -7.56 -4.42 -15.01
N HIS A 231 -8.42 -5.40 -15.32
CA HIS A 231 -8.22 -6.28 -16.47
C HIS A 231 -8.19 -5.51 -17.80
N MET A 232 -9.11 -4.57 -17.98
CA MET A 232 -9.13 -3.70 -19.16
C MET A 232 -7.86 -2.84 -19.25
N GLN A 233 -7.37 -2.30 -18.13
CA GLN A 233 -6.14 -1.51 -18.11
C GLN A 233 -4.93 -2.33 -18.57
N VAL A 234 -4.78 -3.57 -18.09
CA VAL A 234 -3.71 -4.49 -18.54
C VAL A 234 -3.74 -4.68 -20.04
N GLU A 235 -4.89 -5.03 -20.63
CA GLU A 235 -5.00 -5.29 -22.07
C GLU A 235 -4.77 -4.03 -22.92
N LEU A 236 -5.28 -2.87 -22.45
CA LEU A 236 -5.01 -1.60 -23.13
C LEU A 236 -3.53 -1.22 -23.08
N MET A 237 -2.85 -1.46 -21.96
CA MET A 237 -1.40 -1.21 -21.84
C MET A 237 -0.59 -2.15 -22.75
N LYS A 238 -0.92 -3.45 -22.81
CA LYS A 238 -0.29 -4.39 -23.75
C LYS A 238 -0.39 -3.85 -25.18
N LYS A 239 -1.60 -3.48 -25.60
CA LYS A 239 -1.85 -2.94 -26.94
C LYS A 239 -1.11 -1.62 -27.19
N TYR A 240 -1.13 -0.70 -26.22
CA TYR A 240 -0.48 0.61 -26.36
C TYR A 240 1.05 0.51 -26.44
N ARG A 241 1.66 -0.43 -25.71
CA ARG A 241 3.11 -0.64 -25.71
C ARG A 241 3.61 -1.39 -26.95
N GLN A 242 2.76 -2.19 -27.58
CA GLN A 242 3.06 -2.85 -28.87
C GLN A 242 2.79 -1.96 -30.09
N GLN A 243 1.84 -1.02 -29.98
CA GLN A 243 1.44 -0.13 -31.07
C GLN A 243 1.59 1.33 -30.61
N LEU A 244 2.71 1.95 -31.00
CA LEU A 244 2.92 3.38 -30.80
C LEU A 244 1.76 4.16 -31.45
N GLU A 245 1.13 5.03 -30.66
CA GLU A 245 0.23 6.13 -31.11
C GLU A 245 -1.27 5.86 -31.35
N ASN A 246 -1.89 4.89 -30.66
CA ASN A 246 -3.36 4.83 -30.67
C ASN A 246 -4.01 5.73 -29.60
N ARG A 247 -4.45 6.93 -30.00
CA ARG A 247 -5.12 7.90 -29.10
C ARG A 247 -6.35 7.35 -28.37
N LYS A 248 -7.13 6.45 -29.00
CA LYS A 248 -8.31 5.83 -28.36
C LYS A 248 -7.90 4.87 -27.25
N VAL A 249 -6.85 4.08 -27.47
CA VAL A 249 -6.30 3.16 -26.47
C VAL A 249 -5.73 3.95 -25.29
N LEU A 250 -4.94 5.00 -25.56
CA LEU A 250 -4.43 5.89 -24.52
C LEU A 250 -5.57 6.49 -23.68
N ARG A 251 -6.62 7.01 -24.33
CA ARG A 251 -7.79 7.54 -23.61
C ARG A 251 -8.46 6.48 -22.74
N GLY A 252 -8.56 5.25 -23.21
CA GLY A 252 -9.05 4.11 -22.41
C GLY A 252 -8.21 3.89 -21.16
N ILE A 253 -6.88 3.89 -21.27
CA ILE A 253 -5.96 3.76 -20.13
C ILE A 253 -6.19 4.90 -19.12
N GLN A 254 -6.33 6.13 -19.61
CA GLN A 254 -6.56 7.28 -18.73
C GLN A 254 -7.89 7.17 -17.97
N LEU A 255 -8.94 6.65 -18.61
CA LEU A 255 -10.23 6.41 -17.97
C LEU A 255 -10.16 5.30 -16.92
N THR A 256 -9.46 4.19 -17.20
CA THR A 256 -9.28 3.12 -16.20
C THR A 256 -8.44 3.60 -15.02
N ILE A 257 -7.39 4.40 -15.25
CA ILE A 257 -6.58 4.99 -14.17
C ILE A 257 -7.45 5.83 -13.23
N ASN A 258 -8.30 6.70 -13.79
CA ASN A 258 -9.22 7.52 -13.01
C ASN A 258 -10.25 6.68 -12.25
N GLY A 259 -10.85 5.69 -12.91
CA GLY A 259 -11.84 4.81 -12.31
C GLY A 259 -11.29 3.99 -11.14
N ILE A 260 -10.11 3.39 -11.32
CA ILE A 260 -9.43 2.62 -10.27
C ILE A 260 -9.09 3.52 -9.08
N SER A 261 -8.57 4.72 -9.33
CA SER A 261 -8.24 5.70 -8.28
C SER A 261 -9.48 6.11 -7.48
N ALA A 262 -10.60 6.35 -8.16
CA ALA A 262 -11.85 6.73 -7.53
C ALA A 262 -12.41 5.62 -6.62
N GLY A 263 -12.27 4.35 -7.02
CA GLY A 263 -12.74 3.20 -6.24
C GLY A 263 -11.86 2.89 -5.02
N LEU A 264 -10.54 2.91 -5.18
CA LEU A 264 -9.58 2.60 -4.11
C LEU A 264 -9.53 3.66 -3.01
N ARG A 265 -9.73 4.93 -3.39
CA ARG A 265 -9.61 6.09 -2.49
C ARG A 265 -8.20 6.17 -1.88
N ASN A 266 -8.08 6.16 -0.55
CA ASN A 266 -6.79 6.20 0.14
C ASN A 266 -6.10 4.82 0.10
N SER A 267 -4.83 4.74 -0.28
CA SER A 267 -4.13 3.45 -0.49
C SER A 267 -2.73 3.39 0.12
N GLY A 268 -2.38 4.39 0.93
CA GLY A 268 -1.05 4.63 1.47
C GLY A 268 -0.89 6.11 1.80
#